data_AF-A9B7F3-F1
#
_entry.id   AF-A9B7F3-F1
#
_cell.length_a   1.000
_cell.length_b   1.000
_cell.length_c   1.000
_cell.angle_alpha   90.00
_cell.angle_beta   90.00
_cell.angle_gamma   90.00
#
_symmetry.space_group_name_H-M   'P 1'
#
loop_
_entity.id
_entity.type
_entity.pdbx_description
1 polymer ?
#
loop_
_entity_poly.entity_id
_entity_poly.type
_entity_poly.pdbx_seq_one_letter_code
_entity_poly.pdbx_strand_id
1 'polypeptide(L)'
;MVIGVLFTCGGLVTTGAGIFINRFVAEQLRSQQITTPADASIPNAPVTGIATALSMAALIQHHAADSSNGLSYAQMGRFAVASGDPSGTNTVDAALKDAKGQPVANQARTTQLTAAGLVTSLSLSAMALGASYGAMALGLGFFILGLIITGLGYALRGLITPEVAARFGIQPVSV
;
A
#
# COMPACT_ATOMS: atom_id res chain seq x y z
N MET A 1 30.69 -2.88 -19.80
CA MET A 1 30.34 -1.48 -20.14
C MET A 1 28.84 -1.35 -20.39
N VAL A 2 28.31 -1.85 -21.51
CA VAL A 2 26.88 -1.70 -21.89
C VAL A 2 25.93 -2.22 -20.82
N ILE A 3 26.18 -3.41 -20.27
CA ILE A 3 25.35 -4.00 -19.21
C ILE A 3 25.28 -3.08 -17.99
N GLY A 4 26.41 -2.55 -17.52
CA GLY A 4 26.44 -1.65 -16.36
C GLY A 4 25.65 -0.35 -16.58
N VAL A 5 25.72 0.21 -17.79
CA VAL A 5 24.91 1.38 -18.18
C VAL A 5 23.42 1.04 -18.16
N LEU A 6 23.02 -0.12 -18.67
CA LEU A 6 21.63 -0.58 -18.63
C LEU A 6 21.10 -0.73 -17.20
N PHE A 7 21.88 -1.34 -16.30
CA PHE A 7 21.53 -1.44 -14.88
C PHE A 7 21.41 -0.07 -14.21
N THR A 8 22.32 0.86 -14.54
CA THR A 8 22.29 2.23 -14.01
C THR A 8 21.02 2.96 -14.44
N CYS A 9 20.70 2.95 -15.74
CA CYS A 9 19.49 3.57 -16.28
C CYS A 9 18.21 2.91 -15.73
N GLY A 10 18.16 1.57 -15.72
CA GLY A 10 17.02 0.82 -15.18
C GLY A 10 16.79 1.07 -13.69
N GLY A 11 17.87 1.19 -12.91
CA GLY A 11 17.81 1.55 -11.50
C GLY A 11 17.22 2.94 -11.27
N LEU A 12 17.66 3.94 -12.04
CA LEU A 12 17.12 5.30 -11.97
C LEU A 12 15.63 5.35 -12.32
N VAL A 13 15.23 4.68 -13.41
CA VAL A 13 13.82 4.62 -13.83
C VAL A 13 12.95 3.98 -12.76
N THR A 14 13.37 2.82 -12.23
CA THR A 14 12.62 2.11 -11.19
C THR A 14 12.51 2.93 -9.91
N THR A 15 13.59 3.59 -9.50
CA THR A 15 13.59 4.49 -8.33
C THR A 15 12.63 5.66 -8.53
N GLY A 16 12.66 6.29 -9.70
CA GLY A 16 11.76 7.39 -10.07
C GLY A 16 10.30 6.97 -10.07
N ALA A 17 9.98 5.78 -10.60
CA ALA A 17 8.64 5.22 -10.58
C ALA A 17 8.17 4.97 -9.13
N GLY A 18 9.03 4.44 -8.27
CA GLY A 18 8.78 4.29 -6.85
C GLY A 18 8.39 5.62 -6.20
N ILE A 19 9.21 6.67 -6.39
CA ILE A 19 8.96 8.02 -5.86
C ILE A 19 7.62 8.59 -6.35
N PHE A 20 7.32 8.41 -7.64
CA PHE A 20 6.05 8.86 -8.22
C PHE A 20 4.85 8.19 -7.56
N ILE A 21 4.86 6.85 -7.46
CA ILE A 21 3.77 6.09 -6.82
C ILE A 21 3.58 6.53 -5.36
N ASN A 22 4.68 6.72 -4.62
CA ASN A 22 4.61 7.16 -3.23
C ASN A 22 3.85 8.48 -3.08
N ARG A 23 4.25 9.48 -3.87
CA ARG A 23 3.66 10.81 -3.84
C ARG A 23 2.21 10.80 -4.30
N PHE A 24 1.91 10.05 -5.35
CA PHE A 24 0.56 9.94 -5.89
C PHE A 24 -0.42 9.33 -4.88
N VAL A 25 -0.04 8.25 -4.19
CA VAL A 25 -0.89 7.63 -3.16
C VAL A 25 -1.00 8.51 -1.92
N ALA A 26 0.12 9.08 -1.45
CA ALA A 26 0.10 9.98 -0.29
C ALA A 26 -0.76 11.23 -0.53
N GLU A 27 -0.77 11.77 -1.76
CA GLU A 27 -1.62 12.90 -2.12
C GLU A 27 -3.10 12.51 -2.19
N GLN A 28 -3.43 11.35 -2.75
CA GLN A 28 -4.81 10.86 -2.73
C GLN A 28 -5.33 10.66 -1.31
N LEU A 29 -4.51 10.10 -0.41
CA LEU A 29 -4.89 9.97 0.99
C LEU A 29 -5.07 11.34 1.67
N ARG A 30 -4.16 12.27 1.40
CA ARG A 30 -4.24 13.66 1.92
C ARG A 30 -5.49 14.37 1.43
N SER A 31 -5.88 14.21 0.16
CA SER A 31 -7.06 14.88 -0.39
C SER A 31 -8.37 14.42 0.26
N GLN A 32 -8.41 13.22 0.83
CA GLN A 32 -9.56 12.74 1.61
C GLN A 32 -9.67 13.37 3.01
N GLN A 33 -8.66 14.11 3.47
CA GLN A 33 -8.66 14.82 4.77
C GLN A 33 -9.00 13.92 5.96
N ILE A 34 -8.57 12.66 5.92
CA ILE A 34 -8.85 11.68 6.97
C ILE A 34 -7.88 11.90 8.14
N THR A 35 -8.44 12.01 9.35
CA THR A 35 -7.69 12.07 10.61
C THR A 35 -8.08 10.89 11.49
N THR A 36 -7.10 10.22 12.10
CA THR A 36 -7.38 9.10 13.01
C THR A 36 -8.07 9.58 14.29
N PRO A 37 -9.09 8.86 14.77
CA PRO A 37 -9.73 9.12 16.06
C PRO A 37 -8.79 8.97 17.27
N ALA A 38 -9.24 9.47 18.43
CA ALA A 38 -8.45 9.46 19.67
C ALA A 38 -8.20 8.05 20.26
N ASP A 39 -9.04 7.08 19.92
CA ASP A 39 -8.96 5.67 20.30
C ASP A 39 -8.19 4.81 19.28
N ALA A 40 -7.67 5.42 18.22
CA ALA A 40 -6.77 4.73 17.29
C ALA A 40 -5.41 4.44 17.95
N SER A 41 -4.71 3.41 17.44
CA SER A 41 -3.33 3.12 17.88
C SER A 41 -2.34 4.25 17.59
N ILE A 42 -2.63 5.09 16.59
CA ILE A 42 -1.94 6.36 16.32
C ILE A 42 -3.00 7.45 16.34
N PRO A 43 -3.23 8.13 17.46
CA PRO A 43 -4.36 9.04 17.62
C PRO A 43 -4.10 10.43 17.00
N ASN A 44 -5.17 11.08 16.54
CA ASN A 44 -5.20 12.47 16.06
C ASN A 44 -4.15 12.79 14.97
N ALA A 45 -3.86 11.82 14.10
CA ALA A 45 -2.85 11.94 13.06
C ALA A 45 -3.50 11.90 11.67
N PRO A 46 -3.00 12.69 10.70
CA PRO A 46 -3.47 12.61 9.33
C PRO A 46 -3.11 11.25 8.71
N VAL A 47 -4.07 10.65 8.01
CA VAL A 47 -3.89 9.38 7.31
C VAL A 47 -3.22 9.64 5.97
N THR A 48 -1.88 9.72 5.95
CA THR A 48 -1.09 9.97 4.72
C THR A 48 0.02 8.96 4.50
N GLY A 49 0.12 7.93 5.34
CA GLY A 49 1.20 6.94 5.31
C GLY A 49 0.73 5.56 5.72
N ILE A 50 1.61 4.57 5.58
CA ILE A 50 1.32 3.15 5.87
C ILE A 50 0.80 2.98 7.30
N ALA A 51 1.53 3.49 8.29
CA ALA A 51 1.20 3.28 9.70
C ALA A 51 -0.16 3.90 10.08
N THR A 52 -0.43 5.14 9.64
CA THR A 52 -1.71 5.81 9.93
C THR A 52 -2.88 5.21 9.15
N ALA A 53 -2.65 4.74 7.91
CA ALA A 53 -3.67 4.03 7.13
C ALA A 53 -4.07 2.69 7.77
N LEU A 54 -3.08 1.91 8.22
CA LEU A 54 -3.33 0.63 8.91
C LEU A 54 -3.94 0.84 10.29
N SER A 55 -3.55 1.89 11.02
CA SER A 55 -4.18 2.27 12.29
C SER A 55 -5.67 2.60 12.11
N MET A 56 -6.00 3.42 11.11
CA MET A 56 -7.39 3.75 10.78
C MET A 56 -8.19 2.52 10.33
N ALA A 57 -7.60 1.68 9.47
CA ALA A 57 -8.26 0.47 9.00
C ALA A 57 -8.57 -0.51 10.15
N ALA A 58 -7.61 -0.72 11.06
CA ALA A 58 -7.82 -1.56 12.23
C ALA A 58 -8.96 -1.03 13.13
N LEU A 59 -9.02 0.29 13.35
CA LEU A 59 -10.06 0.91 14.17
C LEU A 59 -11.45 0.82 13.52
N ILE A 60 -11.55 1.06 12.19
CA ILE A 60 -12.81 0.88 11.46
C ILE A 60 -13.30 -0.56 11.62
N GLN A 61 -12.41 -1.54 11.48
CA GLN A 61 -12.76 -2.94 11.63
C GLN A 61 -13.22 -3.28 13.05
N HIS A 62 -12.58 -2.70 14.07
CA HIS A 62 -12.94 -2.85 15.47
C HIS A 62 -14.37 -2.35 15.72
N HIS A 63 -14.66 -1.08 15.40
CA HIS A 63 -15.99 -0.50 15.62
C HIS A 63 -17.09 -1.17 14.80
N ALA A 64 -16.76 -1.63 13.59
CA ALA A 64 -17.69 -2.42 12.79
C ALA A 64 -18.01 -3.74 13.49
N ALA A 65 -17.00 -4.47 13.97
CA ALA A 65 -17.18 -5.74 14.68
C ALA A 65 -17.98 -5.56 15.97
N ASP A 66 -17.69 -4.52 16.75
CA ASP A 66 -18.45 -4.21 17.96
C ASP A 66 -19.93 -3.94 17.64
N SER A 67 -20.21 -3.19 16.56
CA SER A 67 -21.58 -2.90 16.14
C SER A 67 -22.36 -4.12 15.65
N SER A 68 -21.67 -5.21 15.26
CA SER A 68 -22.27 -6.43 14.74
C SER A 68 -22.09 -7.65 15.65
N ASN A 69 -21.63 -7.47 16.89
CA ASN A 69 -21.27 -8.58 17.80
C ASN A 69 -20.28 -9.58 17.17
N GLY A 70 -19.32 -9.08 16.40
CA GLY A 70 -18.29 -9.87 15.73
C GLY A 70 -18.75 -10.56 14.44
N LEU A 71 -20.00 -10.35 13.99
CA LEU A 71 -20.51 -10.95 12.77
C LEU A 71 -19.94 -10.27 11.53
N SER A 72 -19.49 -11.07 10.58
CA SER A 72 -19.12 -10.63 9.23
C SER A 72 -20.37 -10.31 8.38
N TYR A 73 -20.17 -9.58 7.29
CA TYR A 73 -21.24 -9.24 6.33
C TYR A 73 -22.07 -10.46 5.89
N ALA A 74 -21.42 -11.61 5.67
CA ALA A 74 -22.09 -12.82 5.18
C ALA A 74 -22.89 -13.55 6.27
N GLN A 75 -22.59 -13.30 7.55
CA GLN A 75 -23.28 -13.89 8.69
C GLN A 75 -24.54 -13.11 9.08
N MET A 76 -24.82 -11.98 8.41
CA MET A 76 -25.97 -11.14 8.71
C MET A 76 -27.01 -11.16 7.59
N GLY A 77 -28.27 -11.22 8.02
CA GLY A 77 -29.44 -11.12 7.17
C GLY A 77 -29.68 -9.69 6.68
N ARG A 78 -30.38 -9.59 5.54
CA ARG A 78 -30.71 -8.30 4.92
C ARG A 78 -31.64 -7.41 5.76
N PHE A 79 -32.49 -8.00 6.58
CA PHE A 79 -33.50 -7.30 7.35
C PHE A 79 -33.19 -7.36 8.85
N ALA A 80 -33.53 -6.28 9.55
CA ALA A 80 -33.49 -6.24 11.00
C ALA A 80 -34.60 -7.15 11.59
N VAL A 81 -34.40 -7.60 12.82
CA VAL A 81 -35.38 -8.36 13.60
C VAL A 81 -35.83 -7.53 14.80
N ALA A 82 -37.02 -7.82 15.34
CA ALA A 82 -37.59 -7.06 16.45
C ALA A 82 -36.76 -7.12 17.74
N SER A 83 -35.95 -8.17 17.93
CA SER A 83 -35.02 -8.29 19.06
C SER A 83 -33.83 -7.33 18.98
N GLY A 84 -33.57 -6.72 17.81
CA GLY A 84 -32.40 -5.89 17.58
C GLY A 84 -31.09 -6.68 17.39
N ASP A 85 -31.15 -8.01 17.26
CA ASP A 85 -29.96 -8.84 17.01
C ASP A 85 -29.32 -8.47 15.64
N PRO A 86 -28.03 -8.10 15.60
CA PRO A 86 -27.33 -7.77 14.35
C PRO A 86 -27.28 -8.93 13.35
N SER A 87 -27.47 -10.18 13.78
CA SER A 87 -27.60 -11.31 12.87
C SER A 87 -28.77 -11.14 11.89
N GLY A 88 -29.85 -10.48 12.31
CA GLY A 88 -31.00 -10.16 11.46
C GLY A 88 -31.66 -11.39 10.83
N THR A 89 -32.35 -11.18 9.71
CA THR A 89 -32.97 -12.27 8.93
C THR A 89 -32.92 -11.99 7.43
N ASN A 90 -33.03 -13.05 6.62
CA ASN A 90 -33.19 -12.95 5.18
C ASN A 90 -34.64 -13.08 4.70
N THR A 91 -35.58 -13.37 5.62
CA THR A 91 -37.00 -13.54 5.31
C THR A 91 -37.80 -12.29 5.66
N VAL A 92 -38.75 -11.93 4.80
CA VAL A 92 -39.61 -10.75 5.01
C VAL A 92 -40.58 -10.97 6.19
N ASP A 93 -40.99 -12.21 6.43
CA ASP A 93 -41.97 -12.54 7.46
C ASP A 93 -41.41 -12.41 8.88
N ALA A 94 -40.13 -12.75 9.07
CA ALA A 94 -39.44 -12.61 10.36
C ALA A 94 -38.80 -11.23 10.55
N ALA A 95 -38.90 -10.34 9.56
CA ALA A 95 -38.32 -9.01 9.62
C ALA A 95 -39.11 -8.08 10.54
N LEU A 96 -38.40 -7.18 11.21
CA LEU A 96 -38.99 -5.99 11.81
C LEU A 96 -39.67 -5.18 10.71
N LYS A 97 -40.92 -4.78 10.92
CA LYS A 97 -41.69 -3.97 9.97
C LYS A 97 -41.82 -2.53 10.46
N ASP A 98 -41.74 -1.58 9.53
CA ASP A 98 -41.99 -0.17 9.81
C ASP A 98 -43.50 0.15 9.94
N ALA A 99 -43.85 1.42 10.17
CA ALA A 99 -45.23 1.87 10.28
C ALA A 99 -46.07 1.66 8.99
N LYS A 100 -45.42 1.39 7.85
CA LYS A 100 -46.04 1.09 6.55
C LYS A 100 -46.08 -0.41 6.26
N GLY A 101 -45.65 -1.25 7.20
CA GLY A 101 -45.60 -2.71 7.05
C GLY A 101 -44.42 -3.22 6.22
N GLN A 102 -43.43 -2.38 5.88
CA GLN A 102 -42.27 -2.77 5.09
C GLN A 102 -41.13 -3.29 5.96
N PRO A 103 -40.38 -4.31 5.51
CA PRO A 103 -39.26 -4.85 6.27
C PRO A 103 -38.13 -3.83 6.37
N VAL A 104 -37.65 -3.60 7.60
CA VAL A 104 -36.57 -2.66 7.91
C VAL A 104 -35.23 -3.29 7.56
N ALA A 105 -34.35 -2.54 6.89
CA ALA A 105 -33.01 -2.99 6.55
C ALA A 105 -32.11 -3.16 7.78
N ASN A 106 -31.26 -4.19 7.76
CA ASN A 106 -30.27 -4.41 8.81
C ASN A 106 -29.12 -3.39 8.72
N GLN A 107 -29.06 -2.45 9.66
CA GLN A 107 -28.03 -1.41 9.68
C GLN A 107 -26.63 -1.97 9.98
N ALA A 108 -26.51 -2.96 10.87
CA ALA A 108 -25.21 -3.58 11.19
C ALA A 108 -24.58 -4.21 9.94
N ARG A 109 -25.39 -4.83 9.08
CA ARG A 109 -24.95 -5.36 7.78
C ARG A 109 -24.45 -4.25 6.85
N THR A 110 -25.15 -3.13 6.76
CA THR A 110 -24.72 -1.98 5.94
C THR A 110 -23.43 -1.35 6.46
N THR A 111 -23.29 -1.21 7.78
CA THR A 111 -22.06 -0.73 8.42
C THR A 111 -20.89 -1.64 8.10
N GLN A 112 -21.06 -2.96 8.23
CA GLN A 112 -20.02 -3.94 7.91
C GLN A 112 -19.60 -3.90 6.43
N LEU A 113 -20.54 -3.73 5.50
CA LEU A 113 -20.20 -3.57 4.08
C LEU A 113 -19.37 -2.31 3.84
N THR A 114 -19.77 -1.20 4.46
CA THR A 114 -19.08 0.09 4.34
C THR A 114 -17.68 0.01 4.94
N ALA A 115 -17.57 -0.58 6.14
CA ALA A 115 -16.31 -0.80 6.83
C ALA A 115 -15.36 -1.66 5.99
N ALA A 116 -15.84 -2.77 5.42
CA ALA A 116 -15.02 -3.64 4.56
C ALA A 116 -14.47 -2.88 3.35
N GLY A 117 -15.27 -2.02 2.72
CA GLY A 117 -14.83 -1.16 1.62
C GLY A 117 -13.73 -0.18 2.02
N LEU A 118 -13.92 0.52 3.14
CA LEU A 118 -12.94 1.48 3.68
C LEU A 118 -11.63 0.79 4.09
N VAL A 119 -11.72 -0.31 4.84
CA VAL A 119 -10.57 -1.11 5.28
C VAL A 119 -9.78 -1.62 4.09
N THR A 120 -10.47 -2.12 3.06
CA THR A 120 -9.83 -2.60 1.83
C THR A 120 -9.09 -1.47 1.12
N SER A 121 -9.73 -0.30 0.96
CA SER A 121 -9.12 0.87 0.30
C SER A 121 -7.88 1.39 1.05
N LEU A 122 -7.96 1.50 2.38
CA LEU A 122 -6.84 1.90 3.23
C LEU A 122 -5.70 0.87 3.20
N SER A 123 -6.02 -0.42 3.25
CA SER A 123 -5.03 -1.50 3.18
C SER A 123 -4.34 -1.55 1.82
N LEU A 124 -5.09 -1.35 0.72
CA LEU A 124 -4.54 -1.27 -0.62
C LEU A 124 -3.62 -0.04 -0.77
N SER A 125 -3.99 1.09 -0.16
CA SER A 125 -3.14 2.28 -0.13
C SER A 125 -1.83 2.03 0.63
N ALA A 126 -1.91 1.38 1.79
CA ALA A 126 -0.73 0.97 2.56
C ALA A 126 0.16 -0.01 1.77
N MET A 127 -0.43 -0.98 1.08
CA MET A 127 0.28 -1.91 0.20
C MET A 127 0.97 -1.20 -0.97
N ALA A 128 0.30 -0.24 -1.61
CA ALA A 128 0.86 0.54 -2.71
C ALA A 128 2.05 1.40 -2.26
N LEU A 129 1.96 2.03 -1.08
CA LEU A 129 3.09 2.74 -0.48
C LEU A 129 4.24 1.78 -0.14
N GLY A 130 3.95 0.59 0.38
CA GLY A 130 4.95 -0.44 0.65
C GLY A 130 5.66 -0.92 -0.63
N ALA A 131 4.89 -1.22 -1.68
CA ALA A 131 5.42 -1.61 -2.98
C ALA A 131 6.29 -0.51 -3.60
N SER A 132 5.89 0.76 -3.43
CA SER A 132 6.67 1.92 -3.83
C SER A 132 8.04 1.97 -3.12
N TYR A 133 8.10 1.76 -1.81
CA TYR A 133 9.38 1.68 -1.10
C TYR A 133 10.23 0.50 -1.59
N GLY A 134 9.61 -0.65 -1.86
CA GLY A 134 10.29 -1.79 -2.48
C GLY A 134 10.90 -1.45 -3.83
N ALA A 135 10.14 -0.76 -4.70
CA ALA A 135 10.63 -0.30 -6.00
C ALA A 135 11.80 0.70 -5.85
N MET A 136 11.73 1.64 -4.90
CA MET A 136 12.85 2.55 -4.62
C MET A 136 14.10 1.80 -4.17
N ALA A 137 13.95 0.86 -3.24
CA ALA A 137 15.08 0.07 -2.72
C ALA A 137 15.75 -0.77 -3.82
N LEU A 138 14.94 -1.48 -4.62
CA LEU A 138 15.43 -2.28 -5.75
C LEU A 138 16.07 -1.40 -6.84
N GLY A 139 15.43 -0.28 -7.17
CA GLY A 139 15.95 0.68 -8.13
C GLY A 139 17.32 1.24 -7.71
N LEU A 140 17.45 1.62 -6.43
CA LEU A 140 18.72 2.09 -5.88
C LEU A 140 19.79 0.98 -5.91
N GLY A 141 19.41 -0.26 -5.60
CA GLY A 141 20.30 -1.41 -5.70
C GLY A 141 20.85 -1.61 -7.12
N PHE A 142 19.99 -1.58 -8.14
CA PHE A 142 20.42 -1.67 -9.54
C PHE A 142 21.24 -0.48 -10.00
N PHE A 143 20.92 0.71 -9.52
CA PHE A 143 21.71 1.91 -9.81
C PHE A 143 23.16 1.74 -9.32
N ILE A 144 23.34 1.36 -8.05
CA ILE A 144 24.66 1.14 -7.45
C ILE A 144 25.41 0.01 -8.16
N LEU A 145 24.74 -1.12 -8.41
CA LEU A 145 25.33 -2.25 -9.13
C LEU A 145 25.78 -1.84 -10.55
N GLY A 146 24.96 -1.05 -11.24
CA GLY A 146 25.27 -0.52 -12.56
C GLY A 146 26.53 0.35 -12.57
N LEU A 147 26.70 1.21 -11.57
CA LEU A 147 27.91 2.03 -11.40
C LEU A 147 29.16 1.16 -11.19
N ILE A 148 29.07 0.12 -10.35
CA ILE A 148 30.18 -0.80 -10.08
C ILE A 148 30.60 -1.54 -11.37
N ILE A 149 29.64 -2.13 -12.09
CA ILE A 149 29.92 -2.88 -13.34
C ILE A 149 30.49 -1.93 -14.42
N THR A 150 29.99 -0.70 -14.48
CA THR A 150 30.48 0.30 -15.43
C THR A 150 31.91 0.72 -15.07
N GLY A 151 32.19 1.06 -13.82
CA GLY A 151 33.52 1.41 -13.34
C GLY A 151 34.54 0.30 -13.58
N LEU A 152 34.19 -0.95 -13.24
CA LEU A 152 35.06 -2.11 -13.45
C LEU A 152 35.33 -2.36 -14.94
N GLY A 153 34.31 -2.19 -15.79
CA GLY A 153 34.47 -2.29 -17.24
C GLY A 153 35.45 -1.25 -17.82
N TYR A 154 35.47 -0.02 -17.28
CA TYR A 154 36.43 1.01 -17.69
C TYR A 154 37.84 0.67 -17.19
N ALA A 155 37.97 0.23 -15.94
CA ALA A 155 39.25 -0.16 -15.35
C ALA A 155 39.91 -1.33 -16.11
N LEU A 156 39.14 -2.38 -16.42
CA LEU A 156 39.63 -3.53 -17.20
C LEU A 156 40.06 -3.14 -18.61
N ARG A 157 39.30 -2.27 -19.28
CA ARG A 157 39.70 -1.73 -20.60
C ARG A 157 41.02 -0.95 -20.51
N GLY A 158 41.24 -0.23 -19.41
CA GLY A 158 42.50 0.46 -19.13
C GLY A 158 43.69 -0.46 -18.98
N LEU A 159 43.51 -1.68 -18.44
CA LEU A 159 44.58 -2.65 -18.24
C LEU A 159 44.99 -3.39 -19.53
N ILE A 160 44.05 -3.52 -20.48
CA ILE A 160 44.25 -4.24 -21.76
C ILE A 160 44.79 -3.31 -22.86
N THR A 161 44.52 -2.00 -22.78
CA THR A 161 44.90 -1.04 -23.83
C THR A 161 46.10 -0.20 -23.36
N PRO A 162 47.31 -0.34 -23.95
CA PRO A 162 48.53 0.31 -23.43
C PRO A 162 48.44 1.84 -23.40
N GLU A 163 47.72 2.44 -24.35
CA GLU A 163 47.47 3.89 -24.44
C GLU A 163 46.61 4.42 -23.29
N VAL A 164 45.71 3.59 -22.76
CA VAL A 164 44.84 3.94 -21.64
C VAL A 164 45.55 3.66 -20.32
N ALA A 165 46.32 2.57 -20.24
CA ALA A 165 47.16 2.23 -19.10
C ALA A 165 48.16 3.37 -18.77
N ALA A 166 48.80 3.94 -19.81
CA ALA A 166 49.71 5.07 -19.69
C ALA A 166 49.05 6.35 -19.14
N ARG A 167 47.76 6.60 -19.44
CA ARG A 167 47.02 7.76 -18.90
C ARG A 167 46.69 7.64 -17.41
N PHE A 168 46.63 6.42 -16.88
CA PHE A 168 46.30 6.16 -15.49
C PHE A 168 47.49 5.63 -14.68
N GLY A 169 48.70 5.60 -15.26
CA GLY A 169 49.93 5.15 -14.58
C GLY A 169 49.96 3.66 -14.27
N ILE A 170 49.21 2.84 -15.00
CA ILE A 170 49.11 1.38 -14.80
C ILE A 170 50.00 0.69 -15.83
N GLN A 171 50.78 -0.32 -15.42
CA GLN A 171 51.52 -1.16 -16.37
C GLN A 171 50.56 -2.17 -17.03
N PRO A 172 50.43 -2.18 -18.37
CA PRO A 172 49.56 -3.13 -19.07
C PRO A 172 50.09 -4.57 -18.92
N VAL A 173 49.17 -5.54 -18.85
CA VAL A 173 49.53 -6.97 -18.65
C VAL A 173 49.88 -7.66 -19.98
N SER A 174 49.48 -7.09 -21.12
CA SER A 174 49.88 -7.59 -22.45
C SER A 174 51.24 -7.02 -22.84
N VAL A 175 52.19 -7.92 -23.11
CA VAL A 175 53.43 -7.67 -23.85
C VAL A 175 53.11 -7.30 -25.29
#